data_AF-A0A3A5W371-F1
#
_entry.id   AF-A0A3A5W371-F1
#
_cell.length_a   1.000
_cell.length_b   1.000
_cell.length_c   1.000
_cell.angle_alpha   90.00
_cell.angle_beta   90.00
_cell.angle_gamma   90.00
#
_symmetry.space_group_name_H-M   'P 1'
#
loop_
_entity.id
_entity.type
_entity.pdbx_description
1 polymer ?
#
loop_
_entity_poly.entity_id
_entity_poly.type
_entity_poly.pdbx_seq_one_letter_code
_entity_poly.pdbx_strand_id
1 'polypeptide(L)'
;MAKGQTRPHKRAWFVLLLAIGLLQAPIFAQAMVVDLETSLEQGIETNLGGRSLIVEELTTTWCVSCAEIDPYLVNVADAHASRIALMSYHPDDGVDAFGPEAAQHRIERLRAVDANLPGTPTFMVEGGAYRTGTDAWVDVQRDILDLEVARQSFTQLQFKVQQINDSIHATITTFEGHAMNGSQLTFLVLEHGKAVPEGFDNPGEPTRDRVVIATAECRLADGFVSTSIGLIHSEAPTSCTSDFSIEFSSLDSFSVVLLHENDYQSIEGQVDLGTHGALEFAYRERSSTDAWNPVWVVLGVTAFAGLLIVKKRD
;
A
#
# COMPACT_ATOMS: atom_id res chain seq x y z
N MET A 1 -17.78 64.27 -15.54
CA MET A 1 -16.93 63.96 -14.38
C MET A 1 -17.13 62.50 -14.00
N ALA A 2 -16.00 61.82 -13.79
CA ALA A 2 -15.80 60.46 -13.28
C ALA A 2 -16.70 60.09 -12.07
N LYS A 3 -16.95 58.82 -11.70
CA LYS A 3 -16.11 57.62 -11.74
C LYS A 3 -17.00 56.37 -11.56
N GLY A 4 -16.64 55.28 -12.26
CA GLY A 4 -17.40 54.04 -12.33
C GLY A 4 -17.49 53.24 -11.03
N GLN A 5 -18.67 52.69 -10.78
CA GLN A 5 -18.90 51.60 -9.84
C GLN A 5 -18.35 50.30 -10.44
N THR A 6 -17.26 49.82 -9.85
CA THR A 6 -16.68 48.50 -10.12
C THR A 6 -17.64 47.42 -9.63
N ARG A 7 -18.12 46.54 -10.52
CA ARG A 7 -18.99 45.40 -10.21
C ARG A 7 -18.21 44.34 -9.41
N PRO A 8 -18.50 44.09 -8.11
CA PRO A 8 -17.80 43.06 -7.33
C PRO A 8 -18.40 41.66 -7.52
N HIS A 9 -19.62 41.55 -8.10
CA HIS A 9 -20.38 40.31 -8.14
C HIS A 9 -19.78 39.20 -9.01
N LYS A 10 -19.06 39.55 -10.09
CA LYS A 10 -18.49 38.53 -10.99
C LYS A 10 -17.31 37.78 -10.36
N ARG A 11 -16.50 38.44 -9.52
CA ARG A 11 -15.33 37.80 -8.88
C ARG A 11 -15.72 36.79 -7.80
N ALA A 12 -16.77 37.07 -7.03
CA ALA A 12 -17.25 36.16 -5.98
C ALA A 12 -17.79 34.83 -6.55
N TRP A 13 -18.49 34.88 -7.68
CA TRP A 13 -19.01 33.68 -8.35
C TRP A 13 -17.90 32.81 -8.96
N PHE A 14 -16.86 33.44 -9.52
CA PHE A 14 -15.70 32.71 -10.03
C PHE A 14 -14.91 32.01 -8.91
N VAL A 15 -14.74 32.63 -7.74
CA VAL A 15 -14.06 32.01 -6.59
C VAL A 15 -14.87 30.84 -6.03
N LEU A 16 -16.20 30.96 -5.97
CA LEU A 16 -17.09 29.88 -5.52
C LEU A 16 -17.06 28.68 -6.48
N LEU A 17 -17.08 28.93 -7.80
CA LEU A 17 -16.99 27.88 -8.81
C LEU A 17 -15.62 27.20 -8.84
N LEU A 18 -14.53 27.94 -8.59
CA LEU A 18 -13.18 27.37 -8.45
C LEU A 18 -13.05 26.52 -7.18
N ALA A 19 -13.65 26.95 -6.07
CA ALA A 19 -13.66 26.19 -4.82
C ALA A 19 -14.49 24.89 -4.96
N ILE A 20 -15.62 24.92 -5.67
CA ILE A 20 -16.42 23.73 -5.97
C ILE A 20 -15.68 22.81 -6.95
N GLY A 21 -15.00 23.36 -7.96
CA GLY A 21 -14.18 22.58 -8.89
C GLY A 21 -12.99 21.87 -8.22
N LEU A 22 -12.35 22.51 -7.23
CA LEU A 22 -11.29 21.91 -6.42
C LEU A 22 -11.82 20.84 -5.43
N LEU A 23 -13.08 20.93 -5.00
CA LEU A 23 -13.74 19.92 -4.17
C LEU A 23 -14.26 18.71 -4.96
N GLN A 24 -14.29 18.78 -6.29
CA GLN A 24 -14.75 17.70 -7.17
C GLN A 24 -13.63 17.03 -7.96
N ALA A 25 -12.36 17.42 -7.76
CA ALA A 25 -11.26 16.62 -8.27
C ALA A 25 -11.29 15.28 -7.51
N PRO A 26 -11.57 14.14 -8.18
CA PRO A 26 -11.37 12.86 -7.52
C PRO A 26 -9.90 12.81 -7.16
N ILE A 27 -9.60 12.74 -5.86
CA ILE A 27 -8.30 12.27 -5.42
C ILE A 27 -8.25 10.86 -5.98
N PHE A 28 -7.52 10.65 -7.07
CA PHE A 28 -7.41 9.37 -7.75
C PHE A 28 -6.77 8.39 -6.77
N ALA A 29 -7.60 7.68 -6.01
CA ALA A 29 -7.16 6.57 -5.18
C ALA A 29 -6.67 5.46 -6.11
N GLN A 30 -5.35 5.25 -6.14
CA GLN A 30 -4.68 4.25 -6.97
C GLN A 30 -4.74 2.81 -6.42
N ALA A 31 -4.87 2.62 -5.11
CA ALA A 31 -5.03 1.31 -4.49
C ALA A 31 -6.49 0.90 -4.58
N MET A 32 -6.70 -0.35 -5.00
CA MET A 32 -8.01 -0.91 -5.20
C MET A 32 -8.39 -1.74 -3.99
N VAL A 33 -9.40 -1.31 -3.23
CA VAL A 33 -10.02 -2.12 -2.19
C VAL A 33 -11.34 -2.67 -2.73
N VAL A 34 -11.41 -3.99 -2.85
CA VAL A 34 -12.56 -4.76 -3.31
C VAL A 34 -13.23 -5.40 -2.09
N ASP A 35 -14.55 -5.26 -2.03
CA ASP A 35 -15.36 -5.82 -0.96
C ASP A 35 -15.51 -7.34 -1.12
N LEU A 36 -15.59 -8.07 0.00
CA LEU A 36 -15.71 -9.54 0.04
C LEU A 36 -16.98 -10.05 -0.67
N GLU A 37 -18.03 -9.24 -0.79
CA GLU A 37 -19.23 -9.62 -1.55
C GLU A 37 -18.99 -9.63 -3.08
N THR A 38 -17.89 -9.05 -3.55
CA THR A 38 -17.57 -8.95 -4.98
C THR A 38 -16.97 -10.26 -5.48
N SER A 39 -17.58 -10.87 -6.50
CA SER A 39 -17.03 -12.07 -7.14
C SER A 39 -15.76 -11.74 -7.94
N LEU A 40 -14.73 -12.59 -7.77
CA LEU A 40 -13.47 -12.53 -8.52
C LEU A 40 -13.48 -13.42 -9.77
N GLU A 41 -14.56 -14.14 -10.09
CA GLU A 41 -14.59 -15.14 -11.18
C GLU A 41 -14.37 -14.55 -12.58
N GLN A 42 -14.92 -13.36 -12.84
CA GLN A 42 -14.68 -12.63 -14.11
C GLN A 42 -13.30 -11.96 -14.13
N GLY A 43 -12.72 -11.84 -12.94
CA GLY A 43 -11.52 -11.11 -12.62
C GLY A 43 -11.69 -9.61 -12.68
N ILE A 44 -10.90 -8.94 -11.87
CA ILE A 44 -10.95 -7.51 -11.62
C ILE A 44 -9.59 -6.94 -11.97
N GLU A 45 -9.59 -5.94 -12.85
CA GLU A 45 -8.39 -5.21 -13.20
C GLU A 45 -8.22 -4.01 -12.27
N THR A 46 -7.01 -3.82 -11.75
CA THR A 46 -6.68 -2.63 -10.96
C THR A 46 -6.79 -1.37 -11.83
N ASN A 47 -6.92 -0.22 -11.19
CA ASN A 47 -6.65 1.04 -11.89
C ASN A 47 -5.16 1.12 -12.27
N LEU A 48 -4.85 1.83 -13.35
CA LEU A 48 -3.47 2.17 -13.68
C LEU A 48 -2.89 3.05 -12.55
N GLY A 49 -1.87 2.54 -11.88
CA GLY A 49 -1.31 3.10 -10.65
C GLY A 49 0.21 3.00 -10.60
N GLY A 50 0.79 2.90 -9.41
CA GLY A 50 2.25 2.75 -9.24
C GLY A 50 2.90 3.80 -8.32
N ARG A 51 2.16 4.81 -7.85
CA ARG A 51 2.71 5.87 -7.00
C ARG A 51 2.78 5.49 -5.52
N SER A 52 2.13 4.41 -5.09
CA SER A 52 2.09 4.00 -3.68
C SER A 52 3.49 3.79 -3.14
N LEU A 53 3.74 4.22 -1.90
CA LEU A 53 4.97 3.88 -1.18
C LEU A 53 4.79 2.55 -0.47
N ILE A 54 5.85 1.77 -0.33
CA ILE A 54 5.80 0.59 0.55
C ILE A 54 6.16 0.98 1.98
N VAL A 55 5.36 0.50 2.93
CA VAL A 55 5.68 0.56 4.36
C VAL A 55 5.80 -0.87 4.84
N GLU A 56 6.96 -1.20 5.37
CA GLU A 56 7.35 -2.55 5.75
C GLU A 56 7.51 -2.63 7.26
N GLU A 57 6.76 -3.51 7.90
CA GLU A 57 6.83 -3.76 9.33
C GLU A 57 7.56 -5.08 9.61
N LEU A 58 8.63 -5.04 10.40
CA LEU A 58 9.20 -6.22 11.05
C LEU A 58 8.51 -6.42 12.40
N THR A 59 7.82 -7.54 12.57
CA THR A 59 6.96 -7.81 13.74
C THR A 59 7.04 -9.28 14.17
N THR A 60 6.52 -9.60 15.35
CA THR A 60 6.40 -10.99 15.82
C THR A 60 5.13 -11.21 16.63
N THR A 61 4.64 -12.45 16.68
CA THR A 61 3.45 -12.83 17.44
C THR A 61 3.65 -12.69 18.93
N TRP A 62 4.86 -12.97 19.44
CA TRP A 62 5.21 -12.98 20.87
C TRP A 62 5.60 -11.60 21.42
N CYS A 63 5.72 -10.58 20.56
CA CYS A 63 6.14 -9.24 20.95
C CYS A 63 4.98 -8.41 21.51
N VAL A 64 5.11 -8.00 22.79
CA VAL A 64 4.06 -7.24 23.50
C VAL A 64 3.82 -5.87 22.85
N SER A 65 4.87 -5.13 22.53
CA SER A 65 4.75 -3.82 21.87
C SER A 65 4.20 -3.92 20.45
N CYS A 66 4.43 -5.03 19.76
CA CYS A 66 3.87 -5.30 18.44
C CYS A 66 2.36 -5.52 18.54
N ALA A 67 1.92 -6.33 19.51
CA ALA A 67 0.52 -6.54 19.82
C ALA A 67 -0.22 -5.25 20.21
N GLU A 68 0.47 -4.26 20.79
CA GLU A 68 -0.14 -2.96 21.13
C GLU A 68 -0.44 -2.10 19.89
N ILE A 69 0.39 -2.15 18.84
CA ILE A 69 0.23 -1.30 17.65
C ILE A 69 -0.58 -1.96 16.53
N ASP A 70 -0.56 -3.29 16.43
CA ASP A 70 -1.19 -4.09 15.36
C ASP A 70 -2.66 -3.70 15.06
N PRO A 71 -3.58 -3.55 16.03
CA PRO A 71 -4.98 -3.18 15.75
C PRO A 71 -5.14 -1.79 15.09
N TYR A 72 -4.15 -0.91 15.22
CA TYR A 72 -4.18 0.42 14.64
C TYR A 72 -3.71 0.45 13.18
N LEU A 73 -2.94 -0.55 12.75
CA LEU A 73 -2.30 -0.60 11.43
C LEU A 73 -3.32 -0.77 10.28
N VAL A 74 -4.45 -1.44 10.54
CA VAL A 74 -5.57 -1.51 9.59
C VAL A 74 -6.14 -0.11 9.30
N ASN A 75 -6.38 0.67 10.35
CA ASN A 75 -6.91 2.03 10.24
C ASN A 75 -5.91 2.96 9.56
N VAL A 76 -4.61 2.77 9.81
CA VAL A 76 -3.53 3.44 9.09
C VAL A 76 -3.61 3.16 7.60
N ALA A 77 -3.70 1.89 7.20
CA ALA A 77 -3.77 1.54 5.78
C ALA A 77 -5.01 2.16 5.11
N ASP A 78 -6.15 2.14 5.80
CA ASP A 78 -7.39 2.77 5.31
C ASP A 78 -7.28 4.30 5.23
N ALA A 79 -6.65 4.96 6.21
CA ALA A 79 -6.48 6.41 6.24
C ALA A 79 -5.51 6.91 5.16
N HIS A 80 -4.51 6.11 4.81
CA HIS A 80 -3.58 6.41 3.72
C HIS A 80 -4.12 5.99 2.36
N ALA A 81 -5.20 5.20 2.31
CA ALA A 81 -5.86 4.72 1.11
C ALA A 81 -4.83 4.21 0.07
N SER A 82 -4.69 4.91 -1.05
CA SER A 82 -3.78 4.51 -2.11
C SER A 82 -2.34 4.96 -1.99
N ARG A 83 -2.01 5.70 -0.94
CA ARG A 83 -0.71 6.36 -0.82
C ARG A 83 0.37 5.41 -0.35
N ILE A 84 0.00 4.39 0.43
CA ILE A 84 0.93 3.38 0.91
C ILE A 84 0.37 1.98 0.69
N ALA A 85 1.25 1.00 0.55
CA ALA A 85 0.98 -0.41 0.75
C ALA A 85 1.72 -0.84 2.02
N LEU A 86 0.97 -1.19 3.08
CA LEU A 86 1.54 -1.66 4.34
C LEU A 86 1.61 -3.19 4.34
N MET A 87 2.75 -3.74 4.76
CA MET A 87 3.01 -5.17 4.81
C MET A 87 3.78 -5.56 6.08
N SER A 88 3.42 -6.70 6.67
CA SER A 88 4.05 -7.21 7.88
C SER A 88 4.88 -8.47 7.60
N TYR A 89 6.10 -8.46 8.12
CA TYR A 89 7.08 -9.53 8.00
C TYR A 89 7.30 -10.17 9.36
N HIS A 90 6.86 -11.42 9.45
CA HIS A 90 7.12 -12.31 10.56
C HIS A 90 8.37 -13.14 10.25
N PRO A 91 9.47 -13.01 11.02
CA PRO A 91 10.70 -13.76 10.80
C PRO A 91 10.53 -15.24 11.09
N ASP A 92 11.31 -16.09 10.41
CA ASP A 92 11.47 -17.50 10.77
C ASP A 92 12.58 -17.62 11.83
N ASP A 93 12.24 -17.30 13.08
CA ASP A 93 13.15 -17.33 14.23
C ASP A 93 12.98 -18.58 15.13
N GLY A 94 12.09 -19.50 14.74
CA GLY A 94 11.72 -20.70 15.49
C GLY A 94 10.85 -20.44 16.74
N VAL A 95 10.41 -19.19 16.97
CA VAL A 95 9.57 -18.78 18.09
C VAL A 95 8.27 -18.12 17.59
N ASP A 96 8.35 -17.29 16.55
CA ASP A 96 7.20 -16.70 15.89
C ASP A 96 6.28 -17.76 15.29
N ALA A 97 4.97 -17.55 15.41
CA ALA A 97 3.99 -18.56 15.01
C ALA A 97 3.79 -18.66 13.48
N PHE A 98 4.20 -17.65 12.72
CA PHE A 98 3.98 -17.61 11.28
C PHE A 98 5.23 -17.94 10.49
N GLY A 99 6.33 -17.22 10.76
CA GLY A 99 7.61 -17.32 10.04
C GLY A 99 7.56 -17.75 8.56
N PRO A 100 6.76 -17.10 7.67
CA PRO A 100 6.65 -17.56 6.30
C PRO A 100 7.96 -17.36 5.54
N GLU A 101 8.35 -18.33 4.70
CA GLU A 101 9.60 -18.25 3.91
C GLU A 101 9.64 -16.99 3.03
N ALA A 102 8.48 -16.52 2.52
CA ALA A 102 8.39 -15.30 1.75
C ALA A 102 8.71 -14.04 2.56
N ALA A 103 8.26 -13.98 3.82
CA ALA A 103 8.61 -12.89 4.74
C ALA A 103 10.11 -12.95 5.07
N GLN A 104 10.65 -14.13 5.33
CA GLN A 104 12.09 -14.30 5.60
C GLN A 104 12.94 -13.87 4.39
N HIS A 105 12.56 -14.26 3.17
CA HIS A 105 13.23 -13.82 1.93
C HIS A 105 13.28 -12.30 1.83
N ARG A 106 12.17 -11.62 2.15
CA ARG A 106 12.10 -10.16 2.12
C ARG A 106 12.91 -9.49 3.23
N ILE A 107 12.95 -10.11 4.41
CA ILE A 107 13.84 -9.71 5.52
C ILE A 107 15.32 -9.79 5.09
N GLU A 108 15.74 -10.82 4.35
CA GLU A 108 17.12 -10.90 3.84
C GLU A 108 17.43 -9.78 2.82
N ARG A 109 16.47 -9.39 1.99
CA ARG A 109 16.63 -8.23 1.11
C ARG A 109 16.85 -6.95 1.90
N LEU A 110 16.10 -6.76 2.99
CA LEU A 110 16.31 -5.62 3.90
C LEU A 110 17.69 -5.65 4.58
N ARG A 111 18.20 -6.85 4.92
CA ARG A 111 19.56 -7.01 5.46
C ARG A 111 20.65 -6.67 4.45
N ALA A 112 20.39 -6.79 3.15
CA ALA A 112 21.33 -6.38 2.11
C ALA A 112 21.53 -4.85 2.04
N VAL A 113 20.53 -4.08 2.51
CA VAL A 113 20.60 -2.62 2.66
C VAL A 113 21.31 -2.25 3.97
N ASP A 114 20.86 -2.81 5.10
CA ASP A 114 21.53 -2.68 6.40
C ASP A 114 21.47 -4.01 7.16
N ALA A 115 22.65 -4.60 7.38
CA ALA A 115 22.79 -5.90 8.02
C ALA A 115 22.31 -5.92 9.49
N ASN A 116 22.19 -4.75 10.13
CA ASN A 116 21.79 -4.63 11.54
C ASN A 116 20.29 -4.35 11.68
N LEU A 117 19.45 -5.32 11.30
CA LEU A 117 18.02 -5.21 11.57
C LEU A 117 17.77 -5.08 13.09
N PRO A 118 17.04 -4.04 13.53
CA PRO A 118 16.69 -3.86 14.93
C PRO A 118 15.60 -4.85 15.38
N GLY A 119 15.27 -4.80 16.67
CA GLY A 119 14.17 -5.60 17.23
C GLY A 119 12.78 -5.14 16.76
N THR A 120 11.74 -5.86 17.18
CA THR A 120 10.34 -5.60 16.80
C THR A 120 9.60 -4.74 17.85
N PRO A 121 8.56 -3.97 17.46
CA PRO A 121 8.20 -3.66 16.07
C PRO A 121 9.17 -2.66 15.47
N THR A 122 9.47 -2.80 14.19
CA THR A 122 10.22 -1.79 13.42
C THR A 122 9.54 -1.55 12.09
N PHE A 123 9.44 -0.29 11.69
CA PHE A 123 8.89 0.13 10.41
C PHE A 123 9.96 0.72 9.51
N MET A 124 9.81 0.50 8.21
CA MET A 124 10.63 1.08 7.15
C MET A 124 9.72 1.60 6.05
N VAL A 125 10.09 2.75 5.48
CA VAL A 125 9.44 3.25 4.26
C VAL A 125 10.43 3.05 3.12
N GLU A 126 10.07 2.19 2.16
CA GLU A 126 10.89 1.83 0.99
C GLU A 126 12.31 1.32 1.29
N GLY A 127 12.48 0.58 2.40
CA GLY A 127 13.80 0.14 2.85
C GLY A 127 14.70 1.24 3.41
N GLY A 128 14.15 2.41 3.73
CA GLY A 128 14.87 3.52 4.36
C GLY A 128 15.17 3.28 5.85
N ALA A 129 15.31 4.38 6.60
CA ALA A 129 15.71 4.34 8.01
C ALA A 129 14.76 3.51 8.89
N TYR A 130 15.32 2.72 9.79
CA TYR A 130 14.54 1.94 10.76
C TYR A 130 13.86 2.82 11.81
N ARG A 131 12.54 2.66 11.95
CA ARG A 131 11.69 3.32 12.93
C ARG A 131 11.19 2.29 13.93
N THR A 132 11.93 2.10 15.03
CA THR A 132 11.68 1.06 16.03
C THR A 132 10.83 1.55 17.19
N GLY A 133 9.87 0.74 17.63
CA GLY A 133 9.00 1.02 18.77
C GLY A 133 7.63 1.55 18.37
N THR A 134 6.72 1.62 19.36
CA THR A 134 5.31 2.02 19.14
C THR A 134 5.15 3.53 18.93
N ASP A 135 6.10 4.34 19.40
CA ASP A 135 6.14 5.79 19.22
C ASP A 135 6.77 6.22 17.88
N ALA A 136 7.36 5.28 17.15
CA ALA A 136 8.06 5.53 15.89
C ALA A 136 7.13 5.96 14.74
N TRP A 137 5.81 5.78 14.89
CA TRP A 137 4.82 6.10 13.87
C TRP A 137 4.87 7.56 13.39
N VAL A 138 5.18 8.51 14.30
CA VAL A 138 5.31 9.92 13.93
C VAL A 138 6.44 10.13 12.91
N ASP A 139 7.55 9.39 13.05
CA ASP A 139 8.65 9.46 12.11
C ASP A 139 8.36 8.70 10.82
N VAL A 140 7.65 7.55 10.88
CA VAL A 140 7.15 6.85 9.68
C VAL A 140 6.29 7.77 8.82
N GLN A 141 5.38 8.53 9.44
CA GLN A 141 4.55 9.52 8.74
C GLN A 141 5.38 10.61 8.05
N ARG A 142 6.46 11.04 8.70
CA ARG A 142 7.37 12.04 8.11
C ARG A 142 8.11 11.47 6.92
N ASP A 143 8.62 10.23 7.03
CA ASP A 143 9.30 9.55 5.93
C ASP A 143 8.37 9.34 4.72
N ILE A 144 7.11 8.94 4.96
CA ILE A 144 6.07 8.85 3.91
C ILE A 144 5.93 10.19 3.19
N LEU A 145 5.77 11.29 3.93
CA LEU A 145 5.58 12.62 3.35
C LEU A 145 6.82 13.09 2.58
N ASP A 146 8.01 12.88 3.14
CA ASP A 146 9.27 13.27 2.51
C ASP A 146 9.48 12.52 1.19
N LEU A 147 9.23 11.21 1.17
CA LEU A 147 9.33 10.39 -0.04
C LEU A 147 8.23 10.70 -1.06
N GLU A 148 7.00 10.98 -0.64
CA GLU A 148 5.94 11.42 -1.55
C GLU A 148 6.28 12.73 -2.27
N VAL A 149 6.91 13.67 -1.56
CA VAL A 149 7.39 14.94 -2.11
C VAL A 149 8.59 14.71 -3.03
N ALA A 150 9.51 13.82 -2.65
CA ALA A 150 10.68 13.49 -3.44
C ALA A 150 10.36 12.72 -4.73
N ARG A 151 9.29 11.91 -4.74
CA ARG A 151 8.90 11.06 -5.88
C ARG A 151 8.35 11.89 -7.05
N GLN A 152 9.25 12.23 -7.97
CA GLN A 152 8.93 12.99 -9.20
C GLN A 152 8.41 12.10 -10.34
N SER A 153 8.77 10.82 -10.36
CA SER A 153 8.36 9.85 -11.36
C SER A 153 8.17 8.48 -10.73
N PHE A 154 7.30 7.66 -11.31
CA PHE A 154 7.06 6.29 -10.91
C PHE A 154 6.70 5.46 -12.15
N THR A 155 6.92 4.15 -12.05
CA THR A 155 6.48 3.18 -13.06
C THR A 155 4.97 3.02 -12.96
N GLN A 156 4.28 3.15 -14.08
CA GLN A 156 2.86 2.86 -14.11
C GLN A 156 2.63 1.36 -14.20
N LEU A 157 1.82 0.83 -13.29
CA LEU A 157 1.55 -0.59 -13.13
C LEU A 157 0.05 -0.83 -13.20
N GLN A 158 -0.33 -1.98 -13.75
CA GLN A 158 -1.69 -2.49 -13.70
C GLN A 158 -1.65 -4.01 -13.75
N PHE A 159 -2.51 -4.67 -12.99
CA PHE A 159 -2.66 -6.11 -13.04
C PHE A 159 -4.11 -6.52 -12.82
N LYS A 160 -4.44 -7.74 -13.24
CA LYS A 160 -5.74 -8.36 -13.08
C LYS A 160 -5.66 -9.44 -12.01
N VAL A 161 -6.62 -9.46 -11.08
CA VAL A 161 -6.82 -10.55 -10.11
C VAL A 161 -8.08 -11.32 -10.48
N GLN A 162 -7.98 -12.64 -10.57
CA GLN A 162 -9.09 -13.51 -10.96
C GLN A 162 -9.07 -14.81 -10.14
N GLN A 163 -10.24 -15.22 -9.66
CA GLN A 163 -10.40 -16.55 -9.08
C GLN A 163 -10.72 -17.56 -10.19
N ILE A 164 -9.98 -18.66 -10.22
CA ILE A 164 -10.20 -19.78 -11.14
C ILE A 164 -10.26 -21.05 -10.29
N ASN A 165 -11.45 -21.63 -10.15
CA ASN A 165 -11.70 -22.72 -9.20
C ASN A 165 -11.31 -22.31 -7.76
N ASP A 166 -10.40 -23.06 -7.12
CA ASP A 166 -9.96 -22.86 -5.74
C ASP A 166 -8.63 -22.08 -5.62
N SER A 167 -8.17 -21.46 -6.72
CA SER A 167 -6.95 -20.62 -6.74
C SER A 167 -7.22 -19.20 -7.23
N ILE A 168 -6.39 -18.28 -6.75
CA ILE A 168 -6.37 -16.88 -7.16
C ILE A 168 -5.17 -16.68 -8.07
N HIS A 169 -5.43 -16.06 -9.22
CA HIS A 169 -4.43 -15.67 -10.19
C HIS A 169 -4.28 -14.16 -10.19
N ALA A 170 -3.05 -13.67 -10.16
CA ALA A 170 -2.73 -12.28 -10.44
C ALA A 170 -1.81 -12.20 -11.67
N THR A 171 -2.14 -11.36 -12.64
CA THR A 171 -1.39 -11.24 -13.90
C THR A 171 -1.21 -9.78 -14.27
N ILE A 172 0.02 -9.35 -14.56
CA ILE A 172 0.28 -8.00 -15.05
C ILE A 172 -0.46 -7.77 -16.38
N THR A 173 -1.02 -6.58 -16.54
CA THR A 173 -1.70 -6.16 -17.78
C THR A 173 -1.07 -4.93 -18.40
N THR A 174 -0.49 -4.04 -17.58
CA THR A 174 0.20 -2.84 -18.05
C THR A 174 1.48 -2.58 -17.26
N PHE A 175 2.55 -2.23 -17.98
CA PHE A 175 3.81 -1.72 -17.44
C PHE A 175 4.29 -0.52 -18.29
N GLU A 176 4.36 0.67 -17.68
CA GLU A 176 4.93 1.86 -18.32
C GLU A 176 5.99 2.48 -17.39
N GLY A 177 7.23 2.03 -17.54
CA GLY A 177 8.34 2.44 -16.69
C GLY A 177 9.60 2.82 -17.46
N HIS A 178 10.49 3.51 -16.76
CA HIS A 178 11.88 3.72 -17.16
C HIS A 178 12.78 3.03 -16.12
N ALA A 179 14.02 2.65 -16.50
CA ALA A 179 15.02 1.93 -15.69
C ALA A 179 14.78 0.41 -15.53
N MET A 180 15.17 -0.36 -16.55
CA MET A 180 15.04 -1.83 -16.61
C MET A 180 16.29 -2.61 -16.19
N ASN A 181 17.44 -1.93 -16.08
CA ASN A 181 18.71 -2.60 -15.77
C ASN A 181 18.88 -2.67 -14.25
N GLY A 182 19.09 -3.87 -13.72
CA GLY A 182 19.25 -4.10 -12.28
C GLY A 182 17.92 -4.04 -11.51
N SER A 183 16.79 -4.23 -12.19
CA SER A 183 15.46 -4.19 -11.58
C SER A 183 14.62 -5.41 -11.93
N GLN A 184 13.57 -5.59 -11.14
CA GLN A 184 12.65 -6.72 -11.19
C GLN A 184 11.21 -6.26 -10.93
N LEU A 185 10.26 -7.08 -11.36
CA LEU A 185 8.89 -7.04 -10.87
C LEU A 185 8.73 -8.06 -9.74
N THR A 186 8.14 -7.64 -8.64
CA THR A 186 7.88 -8.49 -7.48
C THR A 186 6.39 -8.52 -7.20
N PHE A 187 5.80 -9.72 -7.17
CA PHE A 187 4.52 -9.91 -6.53
C PHE A 187 4.73 -10.30 -5.06
N LEU A 188 3.95 -9.71 -4.18
CA LEU A 188 3.78 -10.10 -2.78
C LEU A 188 2.32 -10.45 -2.54
N VAL A 189 2.07 -11.54 -1.82
CA VAL A 189 0.74 -11.93 -1.34
C VAL A 189 0.71 -11.78 0.17
N LEU A 190 -0.28 -11.03 0.66
CA LEU A 190 -0.49 -10.74 2.06
C LEU A 190 -1.81 -11.38 2.49
N GLU A 191 -1.80 -12.08 3.62
CA GLU A 191 -3.00 -12.61 4.25
C GLU A 191 -3.51 -11.62 5.31
N HIS A 192 -4.81 -11.32 5.24
CA HIS A 192 -5.48 -10.50 6.24
C HIS A 192 -6.13 -11.38 7.31
N GLY A 193 -6.13 -10.91 8.57
CA GLY A 193 -6.76 -11.65 9.67
C GLY A 193 -6.19 -13.05 9.89
N LYS A 194 -4.91 -13.29 9.59
CA LYS A 194 -4.25 -14.58 9.73
C LYS A 194 -4.29 -15.03 11.19
N ALA A 195 -4.91 -16.18 11.47
CA ALA A 195 -5.09 -16.68 12.82
C ALA A 195 -3.79 -17.19 13.44
N VAL A 196 -3.47 -16.75 14.65
CA VAL A 196 -2.34 -17.26 15.43
C VAL A 196 -2.68 -18.66 15.96
N PRO A 197 -1.90 -19.70 15.64
CA PRO A 197 -2.15 -21.05 16.13
C PRO A 197 -2.12 -21.16 17.66
N GLU A 198 -2.86 -22.14 18.20
CA GLU A 198 -2.78 -22.47 19.63
C GLU A 198 -1.35 -22.93 20.01
N GLY A 199 -0.94 -22.63 21.25
CA GLY A 199 0.35 -23.06 21.80
C GLY A 199 1.51 -22.09 21.55
N PHE A 200 1.27 -20.97 20.86
CA PHE A 200 2.23 -19.88 20.70
C PHE A 200 1.93 -18.70 21.64
N ASP A 201 2.99 -17.97 22.02
CA ASP A 201 2.84 -16.73 22.76
C ASP A 201 2.19 -15.67 21.87
N ASN A 202 1.05 -15.16 22.32
CA ASN A 202 0.26 -14.14 21.64
C ASN A 202 -0.35 -13.18 22.66
N PRO A 203 0.34 -12.08 23.03
CA PRO A 203 -0.18 -11.10 23.97
C PRO A 203 -1.26 -10.18 23.35
N GLY A 204 -1.52 -10.27 22.04
CA GLY A 204 -2.44 -9.41 21.30
C GLY A 204 -3.75 -10.09 20.89
N GLU A 205 -4.33 -9.58 19.80
CA GLU A 205 -5.52 -10.17 19.18
C GLU A 205 -5.25 -11.58 18.63
N PRO A 206 -6.29 -12.42 18.41
CA PRO A 206 -6.11 -13.79 17.92
C PRO A 206 -5.61 -13.87 16.47
N THR A 207 -5.55 -12.75 15.76
CA THR A 207 -5.15 -12.66 14.36
C THR A 207 -4.07 -11.60 14.17
N ARG A 208 -3.37 -11.63 13.03
CA ARG A 208 -2.54 -10.51 12.54
C ARG A 208 -2.97 -10.14 11.13
N ASP A 209 -2.82 -8.86 10.80
CA ASP A 209 -3.18 -8.36 9.49
C ASP A 209 -1.95 -8.21 8.58
N ARG A 210 -2.18 -8.28 7.26
CA ARG A 210 -1.19 -7.96 6.22
C ARG A 210 0.08 -8.82 6.26
N VAL A 211 -0.02 -10.07 6.74
CA VAL A 211 1.12 -10.98 6.88
C VAL A 211 1.56 -11.44 5.49
N VAL A 212 2.81 -11.18 5.13
CA VAL A 212 3.36 -11.62 3.83
C VAL A 212 3.58 -13.13 3.85
N ILE A 213 2.89 -13.85 2.97
CA ILE A 213 2.90 -15.32 2.92
C ILE A 213 3.49 -15.89 1.63
N ALA A 214 3.51 -15.11 0.55
CA ALA A 214 4.05 -15.57 -0.73
C ALA A 214 4.71 -14.43 -1.51
N THR A 215 5.68 -14.79 -2.35
CA THR A 215 6.34 -13.86 -3.26
C THR A 215 6.80 -14.53 -4.55
N ALA A 216 6.79 -13.77 -5.65
CA ALA A 216 7.54 -14.11 -6.83
C ALA A 216 8.30 -12.89 -7.36
N GLU A 217 9.48 -13.14 -7.93
CA GLU A 217 10.34 -12.10 -8.47
C GLU A 217 10.68 -12.43 -9.93
N CYS A 218 10.44 -11.49 -10.84
CA CYS A 218 10.71 -11.63 -12.26
C CYS A 218 11.69 -10.54 -12.71
N ARG A 219 12.87 -10.95 -13.18
CA ARG A 219 13.95 -10.03 -13.55
C ARG A 219 13.67 -9.38 -14.91
N LEU A 220 13.62 -8.05 -14.95
CA LEU A 220 13.24 -7.31 -16.16
C LEU A 220 14.25 -7.48 -17.31
N ALA A 221 15.51 -7.79 -17.00
CA ALA A 221 16.57 -7.91 -17.99
C ALA A 221 16.41 -9.10 -18.95
N ASP A 222 15.93 -10.25 -18.46
CA ASP A 222 15.88 -11.51 -19.21
C ASP A 222 14.53 -12.23 -19.14
N GLY A 223 13.56 -11.71 -18.39
CA GLY A 223 12.24 -12.33 -18.24
C GLY A 223 12.25 -13.53 -17.28
N PHE A 224 13.36 -13.80 -16.59
CA PHE A 224 13.47 -14.96 -15.73
C PHE A 224 12.78 -14.74 -14.38
N VAL A 225 11.85 -15.63 -14.03
CA VAL A 225 11.26 -15.69 -12.69
C VAL A 225 12.28 -16.33 -11.75
N SER A 226 13.00 -15.51 -10.99
CA SER A 226 14.11 -15.95 -10.13
C SER A 226 13.68 -16.51 -8.79
N THR A 227 12.50 -16.12 -8.32
CA THR A 227 11.99 -16.49 -7.00
C THR A 227 10.51 -16.84 -7.12
N SER A 228 10.10 -17.92 -6.44
CA SER A 228 8.71 -18.35 -6.30
C SER A 228 8.56 -19.09 -4.97
N ILE A 229 7.97 -18.41 -3.99
CA ILE A 229 7.87 -18.88 -2.60
C ILE A 229 6.43 -18.73 -2.15
N GLY A 230 5.85 -19.78 -1.55
CA GLY A 230 4.47 -19.75 -1.04
C GLY A 230 3.39 -19.71 -2.11
N LEU A 231 3.74 -19.91 -3.39
CA LEU A 231 2.84 -19.91 -4.53
C LEU A 231 2.58 -21.33 -5.05
N ILE A 232 1.44 -21.53 -5.71
CA ILE A 232 1.14 -22.76 -6.47
C ILE A 232 1.96 -22.76 -7.77
N HIS A 233 1.97 -21.62 -8.46
CA HIS A 233 2.69 -21.45 -9.72
C HIS A 233 3.08 -19.98 -9.92
N SER A 234 4.16 -19.74 -10.67
CA SER A 234 4.50 -18.41 -11.17
C SER A 234 5.23 -18.52 -12.50
N GLU A 235 4.91 -17.62 -13.43
CA GLU A 235 5.49 -17.64 -14.77
C GLU A 235 5.45 -16.27 -15.45
N ALA A 236 6.36 -16.07 -16.40
CA ALA A 236 6.34 -14.96 -17.34
C ALA A 236 6.65 -15.53 -18.74
N PRO A 237 5.65 -16.11 -19.43
CA PRO A 237 5.88 -16.87 -20.66
C PRO A 237 6.55 -16.07 -21.78
N THR A 238 6.23 -14.77 -21.88
CA THR A 238 6.80 -13.86 -22.88
C THR A 238 7.84 -12.94 -22.25
N SER A 239 7.46 -12.20 -21.20
CA SER A 239 8.35 -11.29 -20.47
C SER A 239 7.71 -10.84 -19.16
N CYS A 240 8.52 -10.36 -18.22
CA CYS A 240 7.99 -9.88 -16.94
C CYS A 240 6.94 -8.76 -17.09
N THR A 241 7.06 -7.93 -18.12
CA THR A 241 6.21 -6.75 -18.30
C THR A 241 4.92 -7.01 -19.05
N SER A 242 4.80 -8.17 -19.70
CA SER A 242 3.66 -8.51 -20.56
C SER A 242 2.69 -9.49 -19.91
N ASP A 243 3.21 -10.47 -19.19
CA ASP A 243 2.47 -11.64 -18.77
C ASP A 243 3.07 -12.32 -17.52
N PHE A 244 3.81 -11.57 -16.69
CA PHE A 244 4.18 -12.07 -15.37
C PHE A 244 2.92 -12.33 -14.55
N SER A 245 2.83 -13.55 -14.03
CA SER A 245 1.69 -14.03 -13.30
C SER A 245 2.08 -14.90 -12.12
N ILE A 246 1.21 -14.90 -11.11
CA ILE A 246 1.29 -15.76 -9.94
C ILE A 246 -0.06 -16.46 -9.71
N GLU A 247 0.01 -17.64 -9.11
CA GLU A 247 -1.14 -18.42 -8.64
C GLU A 247 -0.92 -18.80 -7.18
N PHE A 248 -1.93 -18.59 -6.34
CA PHE A 248 -1.92 -18.99 -4.93
C PHE A 248 -3.28 -19.54 -4.48
N SER A 249 -3.29 -20.28 -3.38
CA SER A 249 -4.52 -20.85 -2.82
C SER A 249 -5.53 -19.76 -2.48
N SER A 250 -6.83 -20.06 -2.63
CA SER A 250 -7.89 -19.12 -2.22
C SER A 250 -7.77 -18.77 -0.72
N LEU A 251 -7.95 -17.49 -0.42
CA LEU A 251 -7.94 -16.91 0.93
C LEU A 251 -9.22 -16.12 1.14
N ASP A 252 -9.73 -16.12 2.37
CA ASP A 252 -10.95 -15.36 2.72
C ASP A 252 -10.76 -13.85 2.58
N SER A 253 -9.54 -13.35 2.86
CA SER A 253 -9.18 -11.95 2.79
C SER A 253 -7.68 -11.81 2.53
N PHE A 254 -7.29 -11.04 1.52
CA PHE A 254 -5.90 -10.92 1.09
C PHE A 254 -5.59 -9.61 0.37
N SER A 255 -4.30 -9.28 0.27
CA SER A 255 -3.79 -8.28 -0.67
C SER A 255 -2.79 -8.91 -1.63
N VAL A 256 -2.80 -8.46 -2.88
CA VAL A 256 -1.72 -8.68 -3.84
C VAL A 256 -1.06 -7.32 -4.09
N VAL A 257 0.26 -7.27 -3.90
CA VAL A 257 1.06 -6.07 -4.15
C VAL A 257 2.02 -6.36 -5.30
N LEU A 258 2.00 -5.52 -6.32
CA LEU A 258 2.96 -5.53 -7.43
C LEU A 258 3.95 -4.39 -7.24
N LEU A 259 5.24 -4.72 -7.20
CA LEU A 259 6.35 -3.79 -7.09
C LEU A 259 7.20 -3.81 -8.36
N HIS A 260 7.67 -2.64 -8.79
CA HIS A 260 8.87 -2.49 -9.59
C HIS A 260 9.98 -1.97 -8.68
N GLU A 261 11.01 -2.77 -8.47
CA GLU A 261 12.09 -2.47 -7.53
C GLU A 261 13.44 -2.98 -8.03
N ASN A 262 14.54 -2.59 -7.39
CA ASN A 262 15.87 -3.11 -7.71
C ASN A 262 15.94 -4.62 -7.42
N ASP A 263 16.76 -5.34 -8.19
CA ASP A 263 17.08 -6.73 -7.89
C ASP A 263 18.07 -6.86 -6.73
N TYR A 264 18.21 -8.07 -6.18
CA TYR A 264 19.08 -8.33 -5.03
C TYR A 264 20.55 -7.90 -5.28
N GLN A 265 21.05 -8.08 -6.50
CA GLN A 265 22.43 -7.71 -6.84
C GLN A 265 22.61 -6.19 -6.89
N SER A 266 21.55 -5.47 -7.21
CA SER A 266 21.57 -4.01 -7.36
C SER A 266 21.37 -3.28 -6.04
N ILE A 267 20.74 -3.90 -5.03
CA ILE A 267 20.56 -3.28 -3.70
C ILE A 267 21.81 -3.37 -2.80
N GLU A 268 22.74 -4.29 -3.08
CA GLU A 268 23.93 -4.47 -2.24
C GLU A 268 24.78 -3.18 -2.20
N GLY A 269 24.90 -2.57 -1.02
CA GLY A 269 25.62 -1.32 -0.82
C GLY A 269 24.85 -0.04 -1.20
N GLN A 270 23.54 -0.13 -1.44
CA GLN A 270 22.64 1.03 -1.53
C GLN A 270 22.10 1.45 -0.15
N VAL A 271 21.43 2.61 -0.10
CA VAL A 271 20.84 3.17 1.14
C VAL A 271 19.34 2.84 1.29
N ASP A 272 18.73 2.26 0.27
CA ASP A 272 17.32 1.85 0.23
C ASP A 272 17.13 0.69 -0.77
N LEU A 273 15.92 0.13 -0.84
CA LEU A 273 15.59 -0.98 -1.74
C LEU A 273 15.40 -0.58 -3.21
N GLY A 274 15.34 0.72 -3.50
CA GLY A 274 15.09 1.26 -4.83
C GLY A 274 13.73 0.86 -5.39
N THR A 275 12.65 1.40 -4.82
CA THR A 275 11.28 1.19 -5.33
C THR A 275 10.93 2.22 -6.40
N HIS A 276 10.68 1.73 -7.62
CA HIS A 276 10.34 2.55 -8.80
C HIS A 276 8.82 2.66 -9.01
N GLY A 277 8.04 1.74 -8.44
CA GLY A 277 6.58 1.84 -8.40
C GLY A 277 5.96 0.71 -7.58
N ALA A 278 4.83 0.98 -6.94
CA ALA A 278 4.08 -0.01 -6.20
C ALA A 278 2.57 0.17 -6.39
N LEU A 279 1.85 -0.95 -6.43
CA LEU A 279 0.40 -1.00 -6.57
C LEU A 279 -0.19 -2.14 -5.74
N GLU A 280 -1.22 -1.84 -4.95
CA GLU A 280 -1.95 -2.81 -4.13
C GLU A 280 -3.36 -3.05 -4.68
N PHE A 281 -3.73 -4.33 -4.75
CA PHE A 281 -5.10 -4.82 -4.80
C PHE A 281 -5.41 -5.49 -3.46
N ALA A 282 -6.41 -5.00 -2.73
CA ALA A 282 -6.84 -5.55 -1.45
C ALA A 282 -8.27 -6.09 -1.56
N TYR A 283 -8.46 -7.37 -1.27
CA TYR A 283 -9.76 -8.04 -1.17
C TYR A 283 -10.07 -8.27 0.31
N ARG A 284 -10.83 -7.34 0.90
CA ARG A 284 -11.13 -7.32 2.34
C ARG A 284 -12.28 -6.38 2.67
N GLU A 285 -12.82 -6.52 3.89
CA GLU A 285 -13.68 -5.49 4.47
C GLU A 285 -12.88 -4.21 4.78
N ARG A 286 -13.51 -3.05 4.59
CA ARG A 286 -12.95 -1.77 5.06
C ARG A 286 -13.23 -1.62 6.55
N SER A 287 -12.32 -1.00 7.30
CA SER A 287 -12.63 -0.64 8.68
C SER A 287 -13.87 0.25 8.69
N SER A 288 -14.88 -0.15 9.46
CA SER A 288 -16.01 0.71 9.77
C SER A 288 -15.54 1.75 10.77
N THR A 289 -14.74 2.71 10.34
CA THR A 289 -14.69 3.96 11.09
C THR A 289 -16.06 4.59 10.93
N ASP A 290 -16.76 4.83 12.04
CA ASP A 290 -17.78 5.88 12.14
C ASP A 290 -17.09 7.21 11.79
N ALA A 291 -16.78 7.38 10.50
CA ALA A 291 -16.02 8.49 9.99
C ALA A 291 -16.95 9.68 10.06
N TRP A 292 -16.71 10.51 11.08
CA TRP A 292 -17.25 11.84 11.20
C TRP A 292 -17.01 12.57 9.87
N ASN A 293 -18.01 12.59 9.00
CA ASN A 293 -17.84 13.11 7.65
C ASN A 293 -17.63 14.63 7.72
N PRO A 294 -16.40 15.14 7.54
CA PRO A 294 -16.10 16.55 7.73
C PRO A 294 -16.78 17.41 6.66
N VAL A 295 -17.29 16.80 5.57
CA VAL A 295 -18.08 17.48 4.55
C VAL A 295 -19.31 18.12 5.15
N TRP A 296 -20.00 17.48 6.11
CA TRP A 296 -21.18 18.08 6.75
C TRP A 296 -20.82 19.25 7.67
N VAL A 297 -19.67 19.20 8.33
CA VAL A 297 -19.16 20.30 9.17
C VAL A 297 -18.73 21.48 8.29
N VAL A 298 -18.01 21.22 7.20
CA VAL A 298 -17.58 22.24 6.25
C VAL A 298 -18.78 22.84 5.51
N LEU A 299 -19.77 22.04 5.10
CA LEU A 299 -21.04 22.52 4.54
C LEU A 299 -21.83 23.33 5.56
N GLY A 300 -21.86 22.90 6.83
CA GLY A 300 -22.50 23.63 7.91
C GLY A 300 -21.85 25.00 8.15
N VAL A 301 -20.53 25.06 8.26
CA VAL A 301 -19.76 26.30 8.47
C VAL A 301 -19.88 27.23 7.26
N THR A 302 -19.82 26.72 6.02
CA THR A 302 -19.94 27.54 4.82
C THR A 302 -21.36 28.06 4.60
N ALA A 303 -22.39 27.27 4.90
CA ALA A 303 -23.79 27.74 4.90
C ALA A 303 -24.03 28.81 5.97
N PHE A 304 -23.47 28.63 7.17
CA PHE A 304 -23.63 29.59 8.27
C PHE A 304 -22.90 30.92 7.98
N ALA A 305 -21.68 30.86 7.43
CA ALA A 305 -20.96 32.05 6.99
C ALA A 305 -21.69 32.77 5.83
N GLY A 306 -22.27 32.03 4.89
CA GLY A 306 -23.10 32.58 3.82
C GLY A 306 -24.33 33.31 4.34
N LEU A 307 -25.04 32.73 5.32
CA LEU A 307 -26.19 33.34 5.98
C LEU A 307 -25.83 34.61 6.76
N LEU A 308 -24.69 34.63 7.45
CA LEU A 308 -24.21 35.82 8.17
C LEU A 308 -23.83 36.97 7.24
N ILE A 309 -23.28 36.66 6.05
CA ILE A 309 -22.95 37.66 5.04
C ILE A 309 -24.22 38.25 4.39
N VAL A 310 -25.27 37.45 4.19
CA VAL A 310 -26.55 37.92 3.67
C VAL A 310 -27.28 38.77 4.72
N LYS A 311 -27.32 38.34 5.98
CA LYS A 311 -28.04 39.05 7.05
C LYS A 311 -27.39 40.37 7.48
N LYS A 312 -26.10 40.58 7.18
CA LYS A 312 -25.41 41.86 7.45
C LYS A 312 -25.62 42.90 6.32
N ARG A 313 -26.34 42.54 5.27
CA ARG A 313 -26.53 43.34 4.06
C ARG A 313 -27.97 43.81 3.83
N ASP A 314 -28.87 43.44 4.74
CA ASP A 314 -30.20 44.02 4.97
C ASP A 314 -30.17 44.89 6.23
#